data_AF-A0A6A6QDJ2-F1
#
_entry.id   AF-A0A6A6QDJ2-F1
#
_cell.length_a   1.000
_cell.length_b   1.000
_cell.length_c   1.000
_cell.angle_alpha   90.00
_cell.angle_beta   90.00
_cell.angle_gamma   90.00
#
_symmetry.space_group_name_H-M   'P 1'
#
loop_
_entity.id
_entity.type
_entity.pdbx_description
1 polymer ?
#
loop_
_entity_poly.entity_id
_entity_poly.type
_entity_poly.pdbx_seq_one_letter_code
_entity_poly.pdbx_strand_id
1 'polypeptide(L)'
;MEATPEPDVPLPPTTTTIPTTAPPPAPPSPTEPAPAPLSQDSIPPQQEPTPPPTPQLRPTPTTSTRLAKLRNLAISSTLTTARSTDSTLSRLSRLLSTPGGIDSFLCTLGYTLTLLHPALSYLLERRLRALATTIATKADGVLLPGETLITTFEAPTSTKLLASGAAGSKALASVISDYRIFVRLWGLLGIYTWGKGVWNAKLAEGAGGKEKVLRAVAWGQVASCAAYQVLENGAYLASKGVLVTPGWMGEAGKRREARWWVWSSRFWAAHVALEGVRLGVLFKKHVDSGKAEKEEVEKSSKEDKAWWRDAVSNAAWGPLTLHWSTEAGMVSEPLVGALGIVAGGVGLLEKWRETA
;
A
#
# COMPACT_ATOMS: atom_id res chain seq x y z
N MET A 1 40.86 -38.00 -11.20
CA MET A 1 40.44 -36.89 -12.10
C MET A 1 39.30 -36.12 -11.45
N GLU A 2 39.49 -35.29 -10.41
CA GLU A 2 40.69 -34.52 -10.00
C GLU A 2 41.02 -33.43 -11.05
N ALA A 3 41.11 -32.13 -10.72
CA ALA A 3 41.14 -31.48 -9.40
C ALA A 3 40.46 -30.09 -9.40
N THR A 4 40.10 -29.61 -8.21
CA THR A 4 39.98 -28.18 -7.88
C THR A 4 41.35 -27.56 -7.63
N PRO A 5 41.53 -26.26 -7.92
CA PRO A 5 42.33 -25.43 -7.02
C PRO A 5 41.70 -24.06 -6.69
N GLU A 6 41.72 -23.74 -5.41
CA GLU A 6 41.79 -22.41 -4.80
C GLU A 6 42.97 -22.47 -3.80
N PRO A 7 43.48 -21.38 -3.20
CA PRO A 7 43.22 -19.94 -3.45
C PRO A 7 44.52 -19.12 -3.65
N ASP A 8 44.43 -17.79 -3.81
CA ASP A 8 45.06 -16.86 -2.83
C ASP A 8 44.63 -15.38 -3.02
N VAL A 9 44.81 -14.57 -1.97
CA VAL A 9 44.42 -13.15 -1.87
C VAL A 9 45.62 -12.31 -1.40
N PRO A 10 45.72 -11.02 -1.82
CA PRO A 10 46.13 -10.01 -0.83
C PRO A 10 45.22 -8.76 -0.77
N LEU A 11 44.98 -8.28 0.45
CA LEU A 11 44.31 -7.02 0.81
C LEU A 11 45.38 -5.97 1.27
N PRO A 12 45.02 -4.91 2.03
CA PRO A 12 44.67 -3.56 1.58
C PRO A 12 45.75 -2.54 2.04
N PRO A 13 45.51 -1.21 2.22
CA PRO A 13 44.75 -0.66 3.37
C PRO A 13 44.04 0.71 3.04
N THR A 14 43.40 1.52 3.91
CA THR A 14 43.25 1.57 5.38
C THR A 14 41.98 2.40 5.78
N THR A 15 41.52 2.22 7.03
CA THR A 15 40.97 3.25 7.97
C THR A 15 39.44 3.41 8.05
N THR A 16 38.77 3.40 9.22
CA THR A 16 39.08 2.94 10.59
C THR A 16 37.77 2.81 11.41
N THR A 17 37.67 1.72 12.18
CA THR A 17 37.11 1.52 13.56
C THR A 17 36.42 2.73 14.25
N ILE A 18 35.39 2.64 15.12
CA ILE A 18 35.22 1.80 16.33
C ILE A 18 33.72 1.61 16.70
N PRO A 19 33.29 0.44 17.20
CA PRO A 19 32.02 0.26 17.92
C PRO A 19 32.19 0.27 19.45
N THR A 20 31.18 0.73 20.19
CA THR A 20 31.11 0.58 21.66
C THR A 20 29.72 0.16 22.12
N THR A 21 29.64 -1.01 22.77
CA THR A 21 28.51 -1.47 23.58
C THR A 21 28.96 -1.70 25.02
N ALA A 22 28.29 -1.10 25.99
CA ALA A 22 28.41 -1.45 27.42
C ALA A 22 27.06 -1.20 28.14
N PRO A 23 26.64 -2.07 29.08
CA PRO A 23 25.33 -1.99 29.74
C PRO A 23 25.36 -1.20 31.07
N PRO A 24 24.20 -0.75 31.59
CA PRO A 24 24.10 -0.10 32.90
C PRO A 24 23.74 -1.08 34.05
N PRO A 25 24.40 -0.98 35.22
CA PRO A 25 23.88 -1.44 36.51
C PRO A 25 23.44 -0.28 37.43
N ALA A 26 22.81 -0.61 38.57
CA ALA A 26 22.00 0.28 39.42
C ALA A 26 22.76 1.03 40.55
N PRO A 27 22.17 2.10 41.14
CA PRO A 27 22.61 2.78 42.38
C PRO A 27 21.96 2.11 43.65
N PRO A 28 22.12 2.59 44.93
CA PRO A 28 22.73 3.85 45.43
C PRO A 28 23.61 3.79 46.73
N SER A 29 24.36 4.89 47.00
CA SER A 29 24.69 5.52 48.33
C SER A 29 25.31 4.70 49.51
N PRO A 30 25.70 5.33 50.65
CA PRO A 30 26.65 6.44 50.87
C PRO A 30 27.76 6.05 51.93
N THR A 31 28.75 6.92 52.24
CA THR A 31 29.39 7.10 53.60
C THR A 31 30.45 8.23 53.64
N GLU A 32 30.42 8.96 54.76
CA GLU A 32 31.29 9.98 55.42
C GLU A 32 32.83 9.72 55.58
N PRO A 33 33.65 10.56 56.29
CA PRO A 33 33.71 12.05 56.41
C PRO A 33 35.15 12.67 56.57
N ALA A 34 35.21 14.01 56.80
CA ALA A 34 36.19 14.78 57.63
C ALA A 34 37.62 15.13 57.09
N PRO A 35 38.33 16.15 57.64
CA PRO A 35 37.92 17.43 58.29
C PRO A 35 38.66 18.70 57.77
N ALA A 36 38.41 19.86 58.44
CA ALA A 36 38.88 21.25 58.19
C ALA A 36 40.32 21.54 58.73
N PRO A 37 40.84 22.79 58.98
CA PRO A 37 40.31 24.19 58.89
C PRO A 37 41.27 25.18 58.14
N LEU A 38 41.09 26.53 58.02
CA LEU A 38 41.13 27.60 59.06
C LEU A 38 40.82 29.04 58.52
N SER A 39 40.45 29.92 59.48
CA SER A 39 40.68 31.38 59.57
C SER A 39 39.96 32.38 58.64
N GLN A 40 39.07 33.25 59.17
CA GLN A 40 39.29 34.66 59.66
C GLN A 40 39.06 35.73 58.56
N ASP A 41 38.54 36.95 58.78
CA ASP A 41 37.90 37.61 59.93
C ASP A 41 37.15 38.90 59.44
N SER A 42 36.40 39.56 60.35
CA SER A 42 36.04 41.02 60.34
C SER A 42 34.68 41.52 59.77
N ILE A 43 33.88 42.10 60.69
CA ILE A 43 32.60 42.85 60.61
C ILE A 43 32.62 43.79 61.85
N PRO A 44 32.22 45.11 61.90
CA PRO A 44 31.00 45.80 61.40
C PRO A 44 31.35 47.14 60.64
N PRO A 45 30.57 48.27 60.55
CA PRO A 45 29.25 48.65 61.09
C PRO A 45 28.24 49.37 60.13
N GLN A 46 27.22 50.01 60.72
CA GLN A 46 25.85 50.26 60.21
C GLN A 46 25.60 51.56 59.40
N GLN A 47 24.80 51.42 58.34
CA GLN A 47 23.51 52.11 58.03
C GLN A 47 23.36 53.65 58.06
N GLU A 48 23.08 54.24 56.88
CA GLU A 48 22.11 55.36 56.66
C GLU A 48 21.68 55.43 55.15
N PRO A 49 20.80 56.36 54.67
CA PRO A 49 19.37 56.10 54.40
C PRO A 49 18.96 55.88 52.92
N THR A 50 17.70 55.49 52.71
CA THR A 50 17.09 55.07 51.42
C THR A 50 16.71 56.21 50.45
N PRO A 51 16.98 56.08 49.13
CA PRO A 51 16.37 56.90 48.06
C PRO A 51 14.99 56.35 47.59
N PRO A 52 14.16 57.16 46.88
CA PRO A 52 12.77 56.84 46.54
C PRO A 52 12.61 55.73 45.47
N PRO A 53 11.41 55.12 45.34
CA PRO A 53 11.19 53.97 44.48
C PRO A 53 11.28 54.30 42.98
N THR A 54 12.22 53.66 42.30
CA THR A 54 12.33 53.66 40.83
C THR A 54 11.02 53.16 40.19
N PRO A 55 10.50 53.80 39.13
CA PRO A 55 9.34 53.30 38.40
C PRO A 55 9.61 51.90 37.86
N GLN A 56 8.79 50.93 38.25
CA GLN A 56 8.82 49.57 37.71
C GLN A 56 8.42 49.59 36.23
N LEU A 57 9.42 49.65 35.35
CA LEU A 57 9.26 49.47 33.91
C LEU A 57 8.70 48.06 33.66
N ARG A 58 7.38 47.98 33.44
CA ARG A 58 6.70 46.75 33.02
C ARG A 58 7.43 46.20 31.78
N PRO A 59 7.99 44.98 31.82
CA PRO A 59 8.78 44.47 30.71
C PRO A 59 7.89 44.32 29.48
N THR A 60 8.10 45.17 28.48
CA THR A 60 7.50 44.99 27.16
C THR A 60 8.08 43.71 26.55
N PRO A 61 7.23 42.79 26.05
CA PRO A 61 7.71 41.51 25.52
C PRO A 61 8.55 41.75 24.26
N THR A 62 9.87 41.71 24.42
CA THR A 62 10.82 41.96 23.35
C THR A 62 10.63 40.99 22.19
N THR A 63 10.76 41.47 20.96
CA THR A 63 10.55 40.73 19.70
C THR A 63 11.33 39.41 19.65
N SER A 64 12.49 39.36 20.32
CA SER A 64 13.29 38.16 20.59
C SER A 64 12.46 36.97 21.09
N THR A 65 11.52 37.19 22.03
CA THR A 65 10.67 36.13 22.60
C THR A 65 9.71 35.51 21.59
N ARG A 66 9.26 36.28 20.58
CA ARG A 66 8.40 35.78 19.49
C ARG A 66 9.21 34.98 18.47
N LEU A 67 10.40 35.45 18.11
CA LEU A 67 11.33 34.74 17.22
C LEU A 67 11.82 33.42 17.85
N ALA A 68 12.13 33.41 19.14
CA ALA A 68 12.49 32.20 19.86
C ALA A 68 11.34 31.17 19.89
N LYS A 69 10.08 31.61 20.10
CA LYS A 69 8.90 30.75 20.02
C LYS A 69 8.69 30.19 18.61
N LEU A 70 8.81 31.01 17.56
CA LEU A 70 8.71 30.55 16.16
C LEU A 70 9.80 29.55 15.80
N ARG A 71 11.05 29.79 16.22
CA ARG A 71 12.17 28.84 16.04
C ARG A 71 11.91 27.52 16.74
N ASN A 72 11.47 27.56 18.00
CA ASN A 72 11.18 26.35 18.77
C ASN A 72 9.97 25.59 18.19
N LEU A 73 8.97 26.30 17.66
CA LEU A 73 7.83 25.69 16.95
C LEU A 73 8.27 25.03 15.64
N ALA A 74 9.12 25.70 14.84
CA ALA A 74 9.70 25.15 13.63
C ALA A 74 10.57 23.91 13.91
N ILE A 75 11.41 23.93 14.95
CA ILE A 75 12.21 22.77 15.37
C ILE A 75 11.29 21.64 15.86
N SER A 76 10.23 21.94 16.63
CA SER A 76 9.30 20.91 17.09
C SER A 76 8.48 20.30 15.95
N SER A 77 8.11 21.09 14.94
CA SER A 77 7.37 20.60 13.77
C SER A 77 8.27 19.77 12.85
N THR A 78 9.53 20.18 12.62
CA THR A 78 10.49 19.37 11.84
C THR A 78 10.88 18.09 12.56
N LEU A 79 11.10 18.11 13.88
CA LEU A 79 11.38 16.89 14.66
C LEU A 79 10.18 15.94 14.72
N THR A 80 8.95 16.46 14.89
CA THR A 80 7.73 15.64 14.84
C THR A 80 7.55 15.03 13.44
N THR A 81 7.77 15.82 12.38
CA THR A 81 7.69 15.35 10.99
C THR A 81 8.77 14.31 10.67
N ALA A 82 10.00 14.52 11.16
CA ALA A 82 11.09 13.56 11.01
C ALA A 82 10.78 12.23 11.72
N ARG A 83 10.31 12.27 12.97
CA ARG A 83 9.90 11.07 13.73
C ARG A 83 8.71 10.35 13.11
N SER A 84 7.70 11.07 12.61
CA SER A 84 6.57 10.44 11.92
C SER A 84 6.98 9.84 10.58
N THR A 85 7.94 10.47 9.87
CA THR A 85 8.49 9.95 8.62
C THR A 85 9.31 8.70 8.87
N ASP A 86 10.23 8.72 9.84
CA ASP A 86 11.06 7.58 10.23
C ASP A 86 10.22 6.37 10.68
N SER A 87 9.22 6.61 11.53
CA SER A 87 8.23 5.58 11.91
C SER A 87 7.50 5.03 10.67
N THR A 88 7.04 5.90 9.77
CA THR A 88 6.33 5.49 8.54
C THR A 88 7.23 4.69 7.59
N LEU A 89 8.48 5.09 7.41
CA LEU A 89 9.48 4.39 6.59
C LEU A 89 9.84 3.03 7.19
N SER A 90 10.02 2.95 8.50
CA SER A 90 10.25 1.70 9.22
C SER A 90 9.09 0.72 9.06
N ARG A 91 7.84 1.22 9.09
CA ARG A 91 6.64 0.42 8.85
C ARG A 91 6.47 0.01 7.39
N LEU A 92 6.83 0.88 6.45
CA LEU A 92 6.82 0.58 5.01
C LEU A 92 7.88 -0.48 4.66
N SER A 93 9.07 -0.40 5.28
CA SER A 93 10.12 -1.42 5.16
C SER A 93 9.62 -2.78 5.69
N ARG A 94 9.01 -2.81 6.88
CA ARG A 94 8.37 -4.03 7.43
C ARG A 94 7.23 -4.58 6.57
N LEU A 95 6.50 -3.72 5.85
CA LEU A 95 5.45 -4.15 4.92
C LEU A 95 6.06 -4.80 3.67
N LEU A 96 7.00 -4.09 3.03
CA LEU A 96 7.61 -4.47 1.76
C LEU A 96 8.68 -5.57 1.88
N SER A 97 9.06 -5.99 3.09
CA SER A 97 9.92 -7.16 3.28
C SER A 97 9.21 -8.50 3.05
N THR A 98 7.87 -8.51 2.94
CA THR A 98 7.08 -9.73 2.72
C THR A 98 6.43 -9.74 1.34
N PRO A 99 6.39 -10.89 0.61
CA PRO A 99 5.70 -10.99 -0.67
C PRO A 99 4.22 -10.58 -0.61
N GLY A 100 3.53 -10.94 0.48
CA GLY A 100 2.13 -10.56 0.70
C GLY A 100 1.91 -9.06 0.94
N GLY A 101 2.86 -8.39 1.60
CA GLY A 101 2.83 -6.94 1.80
C GLY A 101 3.14 -6.18 0.50
N ILE A 102 4.13 -6.65 -0.27
CA ILE A 102 4.40 -6.15 -1.63
C ILE A 102 3.15 -6.25 -2.51
N ASP A 103 2.51 -7.43 -2.62
CA ASP A 103 1.32 -7.56 -3.47
C ASP A 103 0.17 -6.68 -3.01
N SER A 104 -0.13 -6.60 -1.70
CA SER A 104 -1.24 -5.76 -1.21
C SER A 104 -0.98 -4.27 -1.41
N PHE A 105 0.27 -3.82 -1.26
CA PHE A 105 0.68 -2.45 -1.56
C PHE A 105 0.55 -2.15 -3.06
N LEU A 106 1.14 -2.99 -3.92
CA LEU A 106 1.12 -2.83 -5.37
C LEU A 106 -0.30 -2.99 -5.96
N CYS A 107 -1.14 -3.84 -5.39
CA CYS A 107 -2.55 -3.97 -5.74
C CYS A 107 -3.29 -2.64 -5.51
N THR A 108 -3.19 -2.11 -4.28
CA THR A 108 -3.85 -0.85 -3.90
C THR A 108 -3.32 0.32 -4.72
N LEU A 109 -2.00 0.42 -4.88
CA LEU A 109 -1.36 1.48 -5.67
C LEU A 109 -1.75 1.39 -7.15
N GLY A 110 -1.73 0.20 -7.75
CA GLY A 110 -2.12 -0.03 -9.13
C GLY A 110 -3.54 0.45 -9.42
N TYR A 111 -4.53 0.03 -8.62
CA TYR A 111 -5.91 0.48 -8.78
C TYR A 111 -6.12 1.96 -8.42
N THR A 112 -5.33 2.51 -7.49
CA THR A 112 -5.31 3.97 -7.22
C THR A 112 -4.88 4.73 -8.47
N LEU A 113 -3.87 4.25 -9.20
CA LEU A 113 -3.41 4.85 -10.45
C LEU A 113 -4.42 4.65 -11.60
N THR A 114 -5.10 3.49 -11.66
CA THR A 114 -6.23 3.24 -12.58
C THR A 114 -7.40 4.19 -12.34
N LEU A 115 -7.67 4.61 -11.10
CA LEU A 115 -8.66 5.64 -10.80
C LEU A 115 -8.14 7.06 -11.07
N LEU A 116 -6.86 7.30 -10.79
CA LEU A 116 -6.23 8.62 -10.95
C LEU A 116 -6.05 9.02 -12.41
N HIS A 117 -5.72 8.09 -13.31
CA HIS A 117 -5.52 8.38 -14.73
C HIS A 117 -6.78 9.00 -15.39
N PRO A 118 -7.97 8.40 -15.34
CA PRO A 118 -9.20 9.01 -15.86
C PRO A 118 -9.52 10.36 -15.21
N ALA A 119 -9.27 10.53 -13.90
CA ALA A 119 -9.51 11.79 -13.20
C ALA A 119 -8.58 12.92 -13.72
N LEU A 120 -7.29 12.63 -13.90
CA LEU A 120 -6.33 13.59 -14.47
C LEU A 120 -6.63 13.89 -15.94
N SER A 121 -6.96 12.88 -16.75
CA SER A 121 -7.37 13.04 -18.15
C SER A 121 -8.62 13.90 -18.28
N TYR A 122 -9.64 13.70 -17.43
CA TYR A 122 -10.86 14.50 -17.43
C TYR A 122 -10.61 15.96 -17.06
N LEU A 123 -9.74 16.21 -16.07
CA LEU A 123 -9.32 17.57 -15.72
C LEU A 123 -8.50 18.23 -16.84
N LEU A 124 -7.63 17.47 -17.51
CA LEU A 124 -6.86 17.93 -18.67
C LEU A 124 -7.77 18.31 -19.84
N GLU A 125 -8.71 17.45 -20.23
CA GLU A 125 -9.69 17.72 -21.29
C GLU A 125 -10.55 18.95 -20.98
N ARG A 126 -11.03 19.09 -19.74
CA ARG A 126 -11.76 20.30 -19.30
C ARG A 126 -10.92 21.57 -19.46
N ARG A 127 -9.64 21.52 -19.08
CA ARG A 127 -8.71 22.67 -19.23
C ARG A 127 -8.44 23.00 -20.69
N LEU A 128 -8.15 21.99 -21.52
CA LEU A 128 -7.90 22.17 -22.96
C LEU A 128 -9.15 22.71 -23.68
N ARG A 129 -10.34 22.18 -23.39
CA ARG A 129 -11.61 22.67 -23.94
C ARG A 129 -11.87 24.12 -23.52
N ALA A 130 -11.66 24.49 -22.25
CA ALA A 130 -11.83 25.86 -21.79
C ALA A 130 -10.84 26.85 -22.46
N LEU A 131 -9.58 26.45 -22.65
CA LEU A 131 -8.60 27.24 -23.39
C LEU A 131 -9.02 27.41 -24.85
N ALA A 132 -9.38 26.32 -25.54
CA ALA A 132 -9.85 26.34 -26.93
C ALA A 132 -11.09 27.23 -27.10
N THR A 133 -12.08 27.14 -26.21
CA THR A 133 -13.26 28.02 -26.23
C THR A 133 -12.88 29.48 -26.01
N THR A 134 -11.97 29.78 -25.09
CA THR A 134 -11.51 31.16 -24.83
C THR A 134 -10.73 31.76 -26.01
N ILE A 135 -10.03 30.93 -26.79
CA ILE A 135 -9.36 31.34 -28.02
C ILE A 135 -10.39 31.56 -29.12
N ALA A 136 -11.31 30.60 -29.32
CA ALA A 136 -12.37 30.69 -30.33
C ALA A 136 -13.23 31.94 -30.16
N THR A 137 -13.71 32.25 -28.95
CA THR A 137 -14.53 33.46 -28.70
C THR A 137 -13.77 34.77 -28.88
N LYS A 138 -12.44 34.77 -28.76
CA LYS A 138 -11.61 35.94 -29.06
C LYS A 138 -11.30 36.07 -30.55
N ALA A 139 -11.23 34.96 -31.29
CA ALA A 139 -11.00 34.94 -32.72
C ALA A 139 -12.27 35.25 -33.53
N ASP A 140 -13.45 34.89 -33.01
CA ASP A 140 -14.77 35.14 -33.62
C ASP A 140 -15.01 36.62 -33.95
N GLY A 141 -14.52 37.54 -33.10
CA GLY A 141 -14.58 38.98 -33.35
C GLY A 141 -13.50 39.54 -34.29
N VAL A 142 -12.65 38.69 -34.88
CA VAL A 142 -11.50 39.08 -35.71
C VAL A 142 -11.50 38.39 -37.09
N LEU A 143 -12.03 37.17 -37.17
CA LEU A 143 -12.09 36.38 -38.41
C LEU A 143 -13.27 36.79 -39.30
N LEU A 144 -13.07 36.79 -40.61
CA LEU A 144 -14.16 36.97 -41.57
C LEU A 144 -14.95 35.66 -41.77
N PRO A 145 -16.24 35.73 -42.17
CA PRO A 145 -17.05 34.54 -42.44
C PRO A 145 -16.39 33.62 -43.49
N GLY A 146 -16.03 32.40 -43.06
CA GLY A 146 -15.36 31.40 -43.90
C GLY A 146 -13.85 31.29 -43.71
N GLU A 147 -13.21 32.18 -42.96
CA GLU A 147 -11.79 32.05 -42.62
C GLU A 147 -11.58 31.00 -41.52
N THR A 148 -10.51 30.19 -41.65
CA THR A 148 -10.15 29.15 -40.67
C THR A 148 -8.84 29.53 -39.98
N LEU A 149 -8.88 29.71 -38.67
CA LEU A 149 -7.70 29.99 -37.85
C LEU A 149 -7.02 28.69 -37.41
N ILE A 150 -5.82 28.42 -37.94
CA ILE A 150 -4.94 27.35 -37.46
C ILE A 150 -3.81 27.97 -36.65
N THR A 151 -3.84 27.79 -35.34
CA THR A 151 -2.86 28.36 -34.40
C THR A 151 -2.38 27.33 -33.40
N THR A 152 -1.06 27.15 -33.31
CA THR A 152 -0.40 26.33 -32.28
C THR A 152 -0.09 27.18 -31.06
N PHE A 153 -0.59 26.79 -29.89
CA PHE A 153 -0.29 27.45 -28.61
C PHE A 153 0.53 26.53 -27.72
N GLU A 154 1.52 27.09 -27.03
CA GLU A 154 2.21 26.36 -25.97
C GLU A 154 1.28 26.18 -24.76
N ALA A 155 1.04 24.92 -24.37
CA ALA A 155 0.19 24.62 -23.23
C ALA A 155 0.81 25.17 -21.92
N PRO A 156 0.02 25.80 -21.02
CA PRO A 156 0.54 26.29 -19.74
C PRO A 156 1.22 25.19 -18.93
N THR A 157 2.24 25.54 -18.13
CA THR A 157 3.03 24.57 -17.34
C THR A 157 2.17 23.66 -16.48
N SER A 158 1.09 24.16 -15.88
CA SER A 158 0.13 23.36 -15.11
C SER A 158 -0.63 22.34 -15.97
N THR A 159 -0.94 22.67 -17.23
CA THR A 159 -1.57 21.76 -18.19
C THR A 159 -0.58 20.69 -18.67
N LYS A 160 0.68 21.06 -18.89
CA LYS A 160 1.78 20.10 -19.16
C LYS A 160 1.97 19.12 -18.00
N LEU A 161 2.00 19.62 -16.75
CA LEU A 161 2.10 18.77 -15.56
C LEU A 161 0.91 17.81 -15.40
N LEU A 162 -0.32 18.25 -15.69
CA LEU A 162 -1.50 17.36 -15.71
C LEU A 162 -1.37 16.26 -16.78
N ALA A 163 -0.91 16.60 -17.99
CA ALA A 163 -0.69 15.63 -19.06
C ALA A 163 0.41 14.61 -18.71
N SER A 164 1.56 15.07 -18.20
CA SER A 164 2.64 14.20 -17.73
C SER A 164 2.19 13.31 -16.55
N GLY A 165 1.38 13.86 -15.63
CA GLY A 165 0.80 13.11 -14.52
C GLY A 165 -0.18 12.02 -14.99
N ALA A 166 -1.07 12.34 -15.94
CA ALA A 166 -2.02 11.38 -16.50
C ALA A 166 -1.30 10.24 -17.25
N ALA A 167 -0.29 10.57 -18.07
CA ALA A 167 0.52 9.59 -18.79
C ALA A 167 1.38 8.73 -17.84
N GLY A 168 2.07 9.37 -16.88
CA GLY A 168 2.90 8.70 -15.89
C GLY A 168 2.10 7.77 -14.98
N SER A 169 0.89 8.16 -14.57
CA SER A 169 0.01 7.30 -13.77
C SER A 169 -0.40 6.03 -14.53
N LYS A 170 -0.75 6.17 -15.83
CA LYS A 170 -1.10 5.03 -16.69
C LYS A 170 0.09 4.10 -16.93
N ALA A 171 1.27 4.67 -17.22
CA ALA A 171 2.48 3.90 -17.42
C ALA A 171 2.87 3.11 -16.16
N LEU A 172 2.84 3.76 -14.99
CA LEU A 172 3.15 3.12 -13.71
C LEU A 172 2.12 2.04 -13.35
N ALA A 173 0.83 2.28 -13.58
CA ALA A 173 -0.21 1.25 -13.41
C ALA A 173 0.04 0.03 -14.30
N SER A 174 0.45 0.24 -15.55
CA SER A 174 0.80 -0.84 -16.48
C SER A 174 2.01 -1.65 -16.01
N VAL A 175 3.08 -0.99 -15.56
CA VAL A 175 4.28 -1.66 -15.02
C VAL A 175 3.97 -2.46 -13.76
N ILE A 176 3.16 -1.89 -12.86
CA ILE A 176 2.70 -2.58 -11.66
C ILE A 176 1.85 -3.82 -12.01
N SER A 177 0.93 -3.69 -12.96
CA SER A 177 0.11 -4.83 -13.43
C SER A 177 0.98 -5.93 -14.02
N ASP A 178 1.93 -5.57 -14.88
CA ASP A 178 2.87 -6.49 -15.53
C ASP A 178 3.71 -7.26 -14.50
N TYR A 179 4.33 -6.55 -13.55
CA TYR A 179 5.07 -7.14 -12.45
C TYR A 179 4.21 -8.09 -11.62
N ARG A 180 2.97 -7.67 -11.27
CA ARG A 180 2.06 -8.48 -10.46
C ARG A 180 1.62 -9.76 -11.19
N ILE A 181 1.45 -9.75 -12.51
CA ILE A 181 1.18 -10.98 -13.27
C ILE A 181 2.44 -11.84 -13.33
N PHE A 182 3.61 -11.25 -13.62
CA PHE A 182 4.88 -11.97 -13.67
C PHE A 182 5.17 -12.74 -12.37
N VAL A 183 5.03 -12.11 -11.20
CA VAL A 183 5.28 -12.79 -9.91
C VAL A 183 4.17 -13.78 -9.51
N ARG A 184 3.05 -13.84 -10.24
CA ARG A 184 2.04 -14.90 -10.08
C ARG A 184 2.34 -16.17 -10.89
N LEU A 185 3.36 -16.19 -11.76
CA LEU A 185 3.74 -17.39 -12.51
C LEU A 185 3.98 -18.61 -11.61
N TRP A 186 4.58 -18.39 -10.42
CA TRP A 186 4.83 -19.43 -9.40
C TRP A 186 3.59 -19.80 -8.55
N GLY A 187 2.44 -19.15 -8.76
CA GLY A 187 1.22 -19.28 -7.95
C GLY A 187 0.66 -20.71 -7.89
N LEU A 188 0.90 -21.52 -8.92
CA LEU A 188 0.53 -22.95 -8.93
C LEU A 188 1.17 -23.74 -7.79
N LEU A 189 2.37 -23.36 -7.32
CA LEU A 189 3.01 -24.01 -6.16
C LEU A 189 2.24 -23.72 -4.88
N GLY A 190 1.75 -22.49 -4.69
CA GLY A 190 0.89 -22.12 -3.56
C GLY A 190 -0.49 -22.78 -3.61
N ILE A 191 -1.07 -22.92 -4.81
CA ILE A 191 -2.34 -23.64 -5.00
C ILE A 191 -2.16 -25.14 -4.73
N TYR A 192 -1.03 -25.73 -5.13
CA TYR A 192 -0.70 -27.12 -4.83
C TYR A 192 -0.52 -27.39 -3.33
N THR A 193 0.23 -26.53 -2.60
CA THR A 193 0.39 -26.69 -1.15
C THR A 193 -0.93 -26.48 -0.41
N TRP A 194 -1.77 -25.55 -0.86
CA TRP A 194 -3.14 -25.39 -0.35
C TRP A 194 -4.00 -26.63 -0.60
N GLY A 195 -4.03 -27.16 -1.83
CA GLY A 195 -4.75 -28.39 -2.18
C GLY A 195 -4.28 -29.61 -1.37
N LYS A 196 -2.97 -29.74 -1.14
CA LYS A 196 -2.40 -30.74 -0.24
C LYS A 196 -2.86 -30.54 1.22
N GLY A 197 -3.01 -29.30 1.67
CA GLY A 197 -3.63 -28.97 2.96
C GLY A 197 -5.09 -29.44 3.06
N VAL A 198 -5.91 -29.14 2.05
CA VAL A 198 -7.33 -29.57 1.99
C VAL A 198 -7.46 -31.11 1.89
N TRP A 199 -6.52 -31.77 1.22
CA TRP A 199 -6.43 -33.23 1.17
C TRP A 199 -6.10 -33.84 2.55
N ASN A 200 -5.05 -33.33 3.20
CA ASN A 200 -4.56 -33.82 4.49
C ASN A 200 -5.53 -33.53 5.65
N ALA A 201 -6.26 -32.42 5.58
CA ALA A 201 -7.38 -32.15 6.46
C ALA A 201 -8.51 -33.16 6.17
N LYS A 202 -8.44 -34.34 6.77
CA LYS A 202 -9.50 -35.36 6.66
C LYS A 202 -10.81 -34.82 7.24
N LEU A 203 -11.92 -35.19 6.62
CA LEU A 203 -13.24 -34.91 7.17
C LEU A 203 -13.46 -35.85 8.37
N ALA A 204 -13.88 -35.31 9.52
CA ALA A 204 -14.17 -36.13 10.69
C ALA A 204 -15.31 -37.12 10.41
N GLU A 205 -15.27 -38.30 11.02
CA GLU A 205 -16.44 -39.19 11.02
C GLU A 205 -17.59 -38.49 11.75
N GLY A 206 -18.78 -38.51 11.15
CA GLY A 206 -19.94 -37.76 11.64
C GLY A 206 -20.01 -36.28 11.23
N ALA A 207 -19.06 -35.77 10.43
CA ALA A 207 -19.03 -34.37 10.01
C ALA A 207 -20.37 -33.84 9.46
N GLY A 208 -20.75 -32.65 9.92
CA GLY A 208 -22.03 -32.02 9.65
C GLY A 208 -22.20 -31.57 8.20
N GLY A 209 -23.44 -31.32 7.79
CA GLY A 209 -23.74 -30.83 6.43
C GLY A 209 -22.98 -29.54 6.06
N LYS A 210 -22.83 -28.62 7.02
CA LYS A 210 -22.07 -27.37 6.84
C LYS A 210 -20.59 -27.64 6.53
N GLU A 211 -19.95 -28.59 7.22
CA GLU A 211 -18.54 -28.94 7.03
C GLU A 211 -18.29 -29.64 5.69
N LYS A 212 -19.24 -30.49 5.28
CA LYS A 212 -19.23 -31.11 3.94
C LYS A 212 -19.32 -30.05 2.83
N VAL A 213 -20.18 -29.05 2.98
CA VAL A 213 -20.26 -27.91 2.05
C VAL A 213 -18.97 -27.10 2.05
N LEU A 214 -18.41 -26.74 3.21
CA LEU A 214 -17.14 -26.01 3.29
C LEU A 214 -15.98 -26.79 2.65
N ARG A 215 -15.92 -28.12 2.82
CA ARG A 215 -14.94 -28.99 2.15
C ARG A 215 -15.12 -28.99 0.63
N ALA A 216 -16.36 -29.10 0.14
CA ALA A 216 -16.66 -29.07 -1.29
C ALA A 216 -16.31 -27.71 -1.91
N VAL A 217 -16.62 -26.62 -1.20
CA VAL A 217 -16.22 -25.26 -1.59
C VAL A 217 -14.70 -25.13 -1.66
N ALA A 218 -13.96 -25.58 -0.64
CA ALA A 218 -12.50 -25.53 -0.66
C ALA A 218 -11.88 -26.29 -1.85
N TRP A 219 -12.37 -27.50 -2.16
CA TRP A 219 -11.94 -28.23 -3.36
C TRP A 219 -12.30 -27.53 -4.66
N GLY A 220 -13.51 -26.96 -4.76
CA GLY A 220 -13.94 -26.15 -5.89
C GLY A 220 -13.03 -24.93 -6.08
N GLN A 221 -12.67 -24.23 -5.00
CA GLN A 221 -11.79 -23.08 -5.06
C GLN A 221 -10.36 -23.46 -5.47
N VAL A 222 -9.80 -24.57 -4.95
CA VAL A 222 -8.49 -25.09 -5.38
C VAL A 222 -8.49 -25.40 -6.88
N ALA A 223 -9.51 -26.12 -7.38
CA ALA A 223 -9.63 -26.46 -8.79
C ALA A 223 -9.80 -25.21 -9.68
N SER A 224 -10.63 -24.25 -9.24
CA SER A 224 -10.87 -23.00 -9.96
C SER A 224 -9.61 -22.13 -10.01
N CYS A 225 -8.89 -21.97 -8.89
CA CYS A 225 -7.63 -21.23 -8.87
C CYS A 225 -6.54 -21.91 -9.72
N ALA A 226 -6.47 -23.25 -9.73
CA ALA A 226 -5.52 -23.97 -10.57
C ALA A 226 -5.81 -23.73 -12.07
N ALA A 227 -7.06 -23.81 -12.49
CA ALA A 227 -7.47 -23.53 -13.87
C ALA A 227 -7.23 -22.06 -14.25
N TYR A 228 -7.56 -21.11 -13.37
CA TYR A 228 -7.22 -19.69 -13.51
C TYR A 228 -5.72 -19.49 -13.74
N GLN A 229 -4.86 -20.05 -12.87
CA GLN A 229 -3.42 -19.79 -12.91
C GLN A 229 -2.74 -20.43 -14.13
N VAL A 230 -3.18 -21.62 -14.57
CA VAL A 230 -2.68 -22.23 -15.82
C VAL A 230 -3.01 -21.33 -17.03
N LEU A 231 -4.24 -20.81 -17.09
CA LEU A 231 -4.69 -19.97 -18.20
C LEU A 231 -4.05 -18.56 -18.17
N GLU A 232 -3.95 -17.92 -17.01
CA GLU A 232 -3.23 -16.65 -16.85
C GLU A 232 -1.75 -16.80 -17.24
N ASN A 233 -1.07 -17.83 -16.73
CA ASN A 233 0.34 -18.07 -17.07
C ASN A 233 0.56 -18.24 -18.57
N GLY A 234 -0.29 -19.03 -19.25
CA GLY A 234 -0.20 -19.24 -20.69
C GLY A 234 -0.52 -17.98 -21.50
N ALA A 235 -1.55 -17.22 -21.12
CA ALA A 235 -1.91 -15.96 -21.78
C ALA A 235 -0.82 -14.89 -21.62
N TYR A 236 -0.22 -14.81 -20.42
CA TYR A 236 0.90 -13.91 -20.15
C TYR A 236 2.16 -14.29 -20.93
N LEU A 237 2.54 -15.57 -20.97
CA LEU A 237 3.68 -16.02 -21.76
C LEU A 237 3.46 -15.85 -23.28
N ALA A 238 2.22 -15.96 -23.74
CA ALA A 238 1.85 -15.62 -25.13
C ALA A 238 2.00 -14.13 -25.42
N SER A 239 1.50 -13.24 -24.55
CA SER A 239 1.59 -11.78 -24.73
C SER A 239 3.03 -11.26 -24.72
N LYS A 240 3.94 -11.98 -24.05
CA LYS A 240 5.40 -11.74 -24.07
C LYS A 240 6.15 -12.45 -25.21
N GLY A 241 5.46 -13.16 -26.10
CA GLY A 241 6.07 -13.84 -27.26
C GLY A 241 6.88 -15.09 -26.92
N VAL A 242 6.75 -15.65 -25.71
CA VAL A 242 7.48 -16.86 -25.28
C VAL A 242 6.88 -18.12 -25.91
N LEU A 243 5.57 -18.12 -26.22
CA LEU A 243 4.89 -19.26 -26.84
C LEU A 243 4.98 -19.19 -28.38
N VAL A 244 6.05 -19.74 -28.93
CA VAL A 244 6.40 -19.64 -30.38
C VAL A 244 5.80 -20.73 -31.29
N THR A 245 4.95 -21.63 -30.78
CA THR A 245 4.40 -22.73 -31.60
C THR A 245 3.29 -22.23 -32.54
N PRO A 246 3.01 -22.90 -33.68
CA PRO A 246 2.10 -22.37 -34.71
C PRO A 246 0.68 -22.02 -34.21
N GLY A 247 0.19 -22.71 -33.17
CA GLY A 247 -1.11 -22.44 -32.55
C GLY A 247 -1.17 -21.19 -31.65
N TRP A 248 -0.03 -20.52 -31.44
CA TRP A 248 0.16 -19.30 -30.65
C TRP A 248 0.73 -18.12 -31.45
N MET A 249 1.06 -18.34 -32.72
CA MET A 249 1.56 -17.29 -33.62
C MET A 249 0.42 -16.64 -34.43
N GLY A 250 0.64 -15.38 -34.86
CA GLY A 250 -0.30 -14.62 -35.70
C GLY A 250 -1.69 -14.39 -35.07
N GLU A 251 -2.69 -14.14 -35.91
CA GLU A 251 -4.06 -13.85 -35.47
C GLU A 251 -4.76 -15.02 -34.77
N ALA A 252 -4.37 -16.27 -35.09
CA ALA A 252 -4.84 -17.45 -34.37
C ALA A 252 -4.33 -17.46 -32.92
N GLY A 253 -3.07 -17.06 -32.73
CA GLY A 253 -2.43 -16.87 -31.44
C GLY A 253 -3.10 -15.79 -30.59
N LYS A 254 -3.23 -14.56 -31.12
CA LYS A 254 -3.92 -13.45 -30.42
C LYS A 254 -5.34 -13.84 -29.97
N ARG A 255 -6.11 -14.51 -30.83
CA ARG A 255 -7.45 -15.02 -30.49
C ARG A 255 -7.41 -16.12 -29.43
N ARG A 256 -6.35 -16.93 -29.34
CA ARG A 256 -6.17 -17.91 -28.26
C ARG A 256 -5.83 -17.20 -26.95
N GLU A 257 -4.90 -16.26 -26.97
CA GLU A 257 -4.50 -15.44 -25.83
C GLU A 257 -5.71 -14.71 -25.21
N ALA A 258 -6.46 -13.93 -26.00
CA ALA A 258 -7.66 -13.23 -25.53
C ALA A 258 -8.68 -14.18 -24.88
N ARG A 259 -8.92 -15.36 -25.48
CA ARG A 259 -9.78 -16.38 -24.88
C ARG A 259 -9.23 -16.94 -23.57
N TRP A 260 -7.92 -17.09 -23.43
CA TRP A 260 -7.31 -17.56 -22.17
C TRP A 260 -7.42 -16.51 -21.06
N TRP A 261 -7.25 -15.22 -21.36
CA TRP A 261 -7.54 -14.11 -20.42
C TRP A 261 -8.99 -14.08 -19.96
N VAL A 262 -9.95 -14.29 -20.87
CA VAL A 262 -11.37 -14.34 -20.54
C VAL A 262 -11.72 -15.59 -19.72
N TRP A 263 -11.20 -16.75 -20.09
CA TRP A 263 -11.49 -17.99 -19.35
C TRP A 263 -10.81 -18.04 -17.98
N SER A 264 -9.58 -17.52 -17.82
CA SER A 264 -8.97 -17.38 -16.50
C SER A 264 -9.87 -16.52 -15.60
N SER A 265 -10.29 -15.35 -16.09
CA SER A 265 -11.18 -14.43 -15.38
C SER A 265 -12.51 -15.07 -14.96
N ARG A 266 -13.06 -15.99 -15.75
CA ARG A 266 -14.25 -16.80 -15.39
C ARG A 266 -13.99 -17.79 -14.27
N PHE A 267 -12.83 -18.46 -14.26
CA PHE A 267 -12.44 -19.31 -13.14
C PHE A 267 -12.16 -18.50 -11.86
N TRP A 268 -11.70 -17.25 -11.98
CA TRP A 268 -11.63 -16.34 -10.85
C TRP A 268 -13.02 -15.90 -10.36
N ALA A 269 -13.95 -15.58 -11.27
CA ALA A 269 -15.34 -15.29 -10.90
C ALA A 269 -16.01 -16.48 -10.19
N ALA A 270 -15.73 -17.71 -10.63
CA ALA A 270 -16.21 -18.93 -9.95
C ALA A 270 -15.59 -19.09 -8.54
N HIS A 271 -14.31 -18.74 -8.35
CA HIS A 271 -13.70 -18.70 -7.01
C HIS A 271 -14.38 -17.68 -6.09
N VAL A 272 -14.69 -16.47 -6.60
CA VAL A 272 -15.37 -15.40 -5.85
C VAL A 272 -16.82 -15.78 -5.51
N ALA A 273 -17.52 -16.49 -6.40
CA ALA A 273 -18.84 -17.04 -6.11
C ALA A 273 -18.77 -18.13 -5.02
N LEU A 274 -17.77 -19.01 -5.08
CA LEU A 274 -17.53 -20.04 -4.06
C LEU A 274 -17.16 -19.44 -2.69
N GLU A 275 -16.38 -18.36 -2.65
CA GLU A 275 -16.10 -17.63 -1.40
C GLU A 275 -17.38 -16.98 -0.85
N GLY A 276 -18.28 -16.49 -1.72
CA GLY A 276 -19.62 -16.06 -1.32
C GLY A 276 -20.44 -17.18 -0.65
N VAL A 277 -20.37 -18.41 -1.15
CA VAL A 277 -20.99 -19.58 -0.50
C VAL A 277 -20.34 -19.87 0.85
N ARG A 278 -19.00 -19.85 0.94
CA ARG A 278 -18.26 -20.01 2.21
C ARG A 278 -18.71 -19.00 3.25
N LEU A 279 -18.72 -17.71 2.89
CA LEU A 279 -19.13 -16.61 3.76
C LEU A 279 -20.60 -16.74 4.19
N GLY A 280 -21.50 -17.17 3.31
CA GLY A 280 -22.90 -17.43 3.65
C GLY A 280 -23.10 -18.60 4.63
N VAL A 281 -22.30 -19.66 4.54
CA VAL A 281 -22.31 -20.78 5.51
C VAL A 281 -21.74 -20.35 6.86
N LEU A 282 -20.68 -19.55 6.87
CA LEU A 282 -20.09 -19.00 8.10
C LEU A 282 -21.04 -18.00 8.78
N PHE A 283 -21.69 -17.11 8.02
CA PHE A 283 -22.67 -16.17 8.55
C PHE A 283 -23.82 -16.89 9.28
N LYS A 284 -24.37 -17.95 8.67
CA LYS A 284 -25.38 -18.79 9.33
C LYS A 284 -24.85 -19.45 10.61
N LYS A 285 -23.58 -19.88 10.65
CA LYS A 285 -22.96 -20.39 11.88
C LYS A 285 -22.89 -19.32 12.98
N HIS A 286 -22.49 -18.09 12.67
CA HIS A 286 -22.40 -17.01 13.67
C HIS A 286 -23.79 -16.67 14.24
N VAL A 287 -24.82 -16.59 13.40
CA VAL A 287 -26.21 -16.37 13.83
C VAL A 287 -26.71 -17.51 14.75
N ASP A 288 -26.40 -18.76 14.42
CA ASP A 288 -26.79 -19.92 15.24
C ASP A 288 -26.03 -19.97 16.59
N SER A 289 -24.81 -19.41 16.67
CA SER A 289 -23.90 -19.48 17.83
C SER A 289 -24.00 -18.31 18.82
N GLY A 290 -24.86 -17.31 18.59
CA GLY A 290 -24.94 -16.05 19.36
C GLY A 290 -25.45 -16.13 20.83
N LYS A 291 -25.13 -17.19 21.59
CA LYS A 291 -25.56 -17.42 22.99
C LYS A 291 -24.39 -17.78 23.92
N ALA A 292 -23.25 -17.11 23.74
CA ALA A 292 -21.95 -17.55 24.23
C ALA A 292 -21.30 -16.60 25.28
N GLU A 293 -20.42 -17.14 26.13
CA GLU A 293 -19.85 -16.45 27.31
C GLU A 293 -18.62 -15.55 27.02
N LYS A 294 -18.13 -14.83 28.04
CA LYS A 294 -17.17 -13.71 27.92
C LYS A 294 -15.85 -13.99 27.18
N GLU A 295 -15.24 -15.18 27.30
CA GLU A 295 -14.03 -15.50 26.52
C GLU A 295 -14.35 -15.74 25.03
N GLU A 296 -15.54 -16.26 24.75
CA GLU A 296 -16.03 -16.47 23.38
C GLU A 296 -16.34 -15.12 22.70
N VAL A 297 -16.63 -14.05 23.46
CA VAL A 297 -16.85 -12.69 22.94
C VAL A 297 -15.61 -12.10 22.25
N GLU A 298 -14.40 -12.25 22.80
CA GLU A 298 -13.19 -11.70 22.14
C GLU A 298 -12.85 -12.50 20.88
N LYS A 299 -13.01 -13.83 20.93
CA LYS A 299 -12.82 -14.71 19.78
C LYS A 299 -13.84 -14.43 18.68
N SER A 300 -15.13 -14.34 19.02
CA SER A 300 -16.20 -13.90 18.11
C SER A 300 -15.86 -12.55 17.51
N SER A 301 -15.45 -11.55 18.30
CA SER A 301 -15.10 -10.22 17.77
C SER A 301 -13.96 -10.26 16.73
N LYS A 302 -13.00 -11.18 16.85
CA LYS A 302 -11.94 -11.39 15.85
C LYS A 302 -12.46 -12.13 14.62
N GLU A 303 -13.25 -13.18 14.80
CA GLU A 303 -13.89 -13.94 13.72
C GLU A 303 -14.88 -13.08 12.91
N ASP A 304 -15.67 -12.23 13.57
CA ASP A 304 -16.59 -11.26 12.97
C ASP A 304 -15.86 -10.19 12.14
N LYS A 305 -14.72 -9.68 12.65
CA LYS A 305 -13.86 -8.74 11.90
C LYS A 305 -13.26 -9.41 10.66
N ALA A 306 -12.79 -10.65 10.78
CA ALA A 306 -12.27 -11.42 9.65
C ALA A 306 -13.36 -11.71 8.62
N TRP A 307 -14.56 -12.11 9.06
CA TRP A 307 -15.72 -12.32 8.17
C TRP A 307 -16.11 -11.05 7.43
N TRP A 308 -16.21 -9.91 8.12
CA TRP A 308 -16.53 -8.62 7.48
C TRP A 308 -15.46 -8.18 6.48
N ARG A 309 -14.19 -8.35 6.82
CA ARG A 309 -13.06 -8.08 5.93
C ARG A 309 -13.16 -8.92 4.65
N ASP A 310 -13.35 -10.22 4.79
CA ASP A 310 -13.44 -11.17 3.68
C ASP A 310 -14.70 -10.87 2.83
N ALA A 311 -15.82 -10.52 3.46
CA ALA A 311 -17.06 -10.12 2.78
C ALA A 311 -16.93 -8.82 1.97
N VAL A 312 -16.29 -7.78 2.52
CA VAL A 312 -16.03 -6.51 1.80
C VAL A 312 -15.07 -6.74 0.64
N SER A 313 -14.02 -7.54 0.83
CA SER A 313 -13.09 -7.92 -0.24
C SER A 313 -13.81 -8.68 -1.36
N ASN A 314 -14.61 -9.69 -1.02
CA ASN A 314 -15.33 -10.50 -2.00
C ASN A 314 -16.41 -9.69 -2.76
N ALA A 315 -17.11 -8.78 -2.06
CA ALA A 315 -18.07 -7.87 -2.68
C ALA A 315 -17.41 -6.90 -3.68
N ALA A 316 -16.19 -6.45 -3.39
CA ALA A 316 -15.41 -5.62 -4.32
C ALA A 316 -14.90 -6.42 -5.54
N TRP A 317 -14.45 -7.68 -5.34
CA TRP A 317 -14.01 -8.55 -6.44
C TRP A 317 -15.14 -9.07 -7.34
N GLY A 318 -16.37 -9.20 -6.83
CA GLY A 318 -17.53 -9.70 -7.60
C GLY A 318 -17.71 -9.00 -8.97
N PRO A 319 -18.00 -7.69 -9.02
CA PRO A 319 -18.20 -6.97 -10.27
C PRO A 319 -16.94 -6.92 -11.16
N LEU A 320 -15.75 -6.91 -10.54
CA LEU A 320 -14.47 -6.89 -11.25
C LEU A 320 -14.23 -8.17 -12.04
N THR A 321 -14.40 -9.33 -11.42
CA THR A 321 -14.23 -10.64 -12.08
C THR A 321 -15.27 -10.88 -13.19
N LEU A 322 -16.49 -10.35 -13.03
CA LEU A 322 -17.50 -10.36 -14.09
C LEU A 322 -17.11 -9.45 -15.27
N HIS A 323 -16.58 -8.25 -15.01
CA HIS A 323 -16.11 -7.36 -16.08
C HIS A 323 -15.00 -8.02 -16.91
N TRP A 324 -13.98 -8.63 -16.29
CA TRP A 324 -12.92 -9.34 -17.01
C TRP A 324 -13.35 -10.70 -17.62
N SER A 325 -14.53 -11.22 -17.26
CA SER A 325 -15.11 -12.43 -17.89
C SER A 325 -15.73 -12.18 -19.28
N THR A 326 -15.61 -10.95 -19.80
CA THR A 326 -16.11 -10.49 -21.10
C THR A 326 -15.01 -9.75 -21.86
N GLU A 327 -14.96 -9.87 -23.19
CA GLU A 327 -13.92 -9.21 -24.02
C GLU A 327 -14.09 -7.68 -24.07
N ALA A 328 -15.32 -7.18 -23.94
CA ALA A 328 -15.63 -5.74 -23.99
C ALA A 328 -15.58 -5.04 -22.61
N GLY A 329 -15.62 -5.80 -21.51
CA GLY A 329 -15.82 -5.28 -20.17
C GLY A 329 -17.27 -4.88 -19.87
N MET A 330 -17.68 -5.04 -18.59
CA MET A 330 -19.04 -4.67 -18.14
C MET A 330 -19.12 -3.33 -17.37
N VAL A 331 -18.09 -3.00 -16.59
CA VAL A 331 -18.01 -1.75 -15.81
C VAL A 331 -16.99 -0.75 -16.40
N SER A 332 -17.12 0.53 -16.03
CA SER A 332 -16.22 1.60 -16.46
C SER A 332 -14.86 1.57 -15.73
N GLU A 333 -13.80 2.06 -16.38
CA GLU A 333 -12.44 2.09 -15.82
C GLU A 333 -12.34 2.80 -14.45
N PRO A 334 -13.04 3.92 -14.17
CA PRO A 334 -13.08 4.49 -12.81
C PRO A 334 -13.72 3.57 -11.78
N LEU A 335 -14.75 2.79 -12.14
CA LEU A 335 -15.36 1.82 -11.24
C LEU A 335 -14.44 0.61 -11.01
N VAL A 336 -13.68 0.19 -12.02
CA VAL A 336 -12.60 -0.81 -11.87
C VAL A 336 -11.57 -0.33 -10.83
N GLY A 337 -11.09 0.92 -10.98
CA GLY A 337 -10.16 1.52 -10.02
C GLY A 337 -10.75 1.60 -8.61
N ALA A 338 -11.97 2.12 -8.46
CA ALA A 338 -12.62 2.27 -7.14
C ALA A 338 -12.82 0.93 -6.42
N LEU A 339 -13.35 -0.09 -7.09
CA LEU A 339 -13.53 -1.42 -6.49
C LEU A 339 -12.18 -2.08 -6.19
N GLY A 340 -11.20 -1.94 -7.08
CA GLY A 340 -9.86 -2.50 -6.87
C GLY A 340 -9.10 -1.85 -5.70
N ILE A 341 -9.31 -0.56 -5.44
CA ILE A 341 -8.78 0.12 -4.24
C ILE A 341 -9.40 -0.47 -2.97
N VAL A 342 -10.71 -0.76 -2.96
CA VAL A 342 -11.35 -1.42 -1.80
C VAL A 342 -10.77 -2.82 -1.61
N ALA A 343 -10.72 -3.62 -2.67
CA ALA A 343 -10.24 -4.99 -2.63
C ALA A 343 -8.77 -5.13 -2.17
N GLY A 344 -7.86 -4.33 -2.75
CA GLY A 344 -6.45 -4.28 -2.34
C GLY A 344 -6.26 -3.60 -0.98
N GLY A 345 -6.97 -2.50 -0.75
CA GLY A 345 -6.85 -1.66 0.45
C GLY A 345 -7.26 -2.39 1.72
N VAL A 346 -8.24 -3.28 1.66
CA VAL A 346 -8.61 -4.17 2.76
C VAL A 346 -7.41 -5.03 3.22
N GLY A 347 -6.72 -5.69 2.28
CA GLY A 347 -5.55 -6.50 2.58
C GLY A 347 -4.30 -5.70 2.96
N LEU A 348 -4.17 -4.46 2.45
CA LEU A 348 -3.11 -3.52 2.82
C LEU A 348 -3.30 -3.00 4.24
N LEU A 349 -4.52 -2.62 4.63
CA LEU A 349 -4.84 -2.12 5.96
C LEU A 349 -4.66 -3.16 7.06
N GLU A 350 -4.80 -4.45 6.75
CA GLU A 350 -4.45 -5.53 7.67
C GLU A 350 -2.94 -5.62 7.87
N LYS A 351 -2.17 -5.83 6.80
CA LYS A 351 -0.72 -5.96 6.88
C LYS A 351 -0.05 -4.72 7.45
N TRP A 352 -0.60 -3.53 7.18
CA TRP A 352 -0.15 -2.29 7.82
C TRP A 352 -0.35 -2.27 9.35
N ARG A 353 -1.35 -2.96 9.90
CA ARG A 353 -1.50 -3.11 11.36
C ARG A 353 -0.50 -4.11 11.93
N GLU A 354 -0.16 -5.16 11.18
CA GLU A 354 0.89 -6.11 11.55
C GLU A 354 2.29 -5.47 11.59
N THR A 355 2.49 -4.35 10.87
CA THR A 355 3.70 -3.52 10.98
C THR A 355 3.65 -2.47 12.09
N ALA A 356 2.74 -2.53 13.06
CA ALA A 356 2.78 -1.61 14.21
C ALA A 356 4.11 -1.72 14.98
#